data_AF-A0A5B7AMZ6-F1
#
_entry.id   AF-A0A5B7AMZ6-F1
#
_cell.length_a   1.000
_cell.length_b   1.000
_cell.length_c   1.000
_cell.angle_alpha   90.00
_cell.angle_beta   90.00
_cell.angle_gamma   90.00
#
_symmetry.space_group_name_H-M   'P 1'
#
loop_
_entity.id
_entity.type
_entity.pdbx_description
1 polymer ?
#
loop_
_entity_poly.entity_id
_entity_poly.type
_entity_poly.pdbx_seq_one_letter_code
_entity_poly.pdbx_strand_id
1 'polypeptide(L)'
;MTPLQMGHHSIKSHGAKVMTVHKHDWLILLLLVVIVAGLNVIEPFHRFVGEEMMTDLKYPFKDDTIPFWAVIIYAILLPCVIFLLYYISRRDVYDLHHAVLGLLFSVLVT
;
A
#
# COMPACT_ATOMS: atom_id res chain seq x y z
N MET A 1 -19.04 22.10 -38.91
CA MET A 1 -18.76 20.66 -38.73
C MET A 1 -17.30 20.46 -39.10
N THR A 2 -16.43 20.38 -38.11
CA THR A 2 -14.97 20.28 -38.28
C THR A 2 -14.52 18.84 -37.98
N PRO A 3 -13.55 18.31 -38.73
CA PRO A 3 -13.26 16.89 -38.79
C PRO A 3 -12.53 16.39 -37.54
N LEU A 4 -12.82 15.14 -37.19
CA LEU A 4 -12.22 14.35 -36.11
C LEU A 4 -10.69 14.47 -36.11
N GLN A 5 -10.16 15.19 -35.13
CA GLN A 5 -8.75 15.26 -34.83
C GLN A 5 -8.33 13.94 -34.16
N MET A 6 -8.11 12.90 -34.98
CA MET A 6 -7.47 11.65 -34.57
C MET A 6 -5.98 11.91 -34.31
N GLY A 7 -5.70 12.60 -33.20
CA GLY A 7 -4.36 12.73 -32.67
C GLY A 7 -3.95 11.42 -32.01
N HIS A 8 -2.92 10.79 -32.55
CA HIS A 8 -2.10 9.79 -31.86
C HIS A 8 -1.51 10.41 -30.58
N HIS A 9 -2.32 10.56 -29.53
CA HIS A 9 -1.87 11.11 -28.26
C HIS A 9 -1.26 9.99 -27.41
N SER A 10 0.06 9.89 -27.53
CA SER A 10 0.93 8.93 -26.84
C SER A 10 0.72 8.90 -25.33
N ILE A 11 0.69 7.68 -24.81
CA ILE A 11 0.67 7.24 -23.39
C ILE A 11 1.61 8.05 -22.47
N LYS A 12 2.69 8.65 -23.01
CA LYS A 12 3.63 9.47 -22.22
C LYS A 12 3.06 10.78 -21.66
N SER A 13 2.11 11.43 -22.34
CA SER A 13 1.58 12.72 -21.86
C SER A 13 0.45 12.58 -20.85
N HIS A 14 -0.25 11.44 -20.85
CA HIS A 14 -1.41 11.21 -19.98
C HIS A 14 -1.00 10.87 -18.54
N GLY A 15 0.00 10.02 -18.33
CA GLY A 15 0.44 9.66 -16.97
C GLY A 15 0.97 10.86 -16.16
N ALA A 16 1.73 11.75 -16.80
CA ALA A 16 2.23 12.97 -16.17
C ALA A 16 1.09 13.94 -15.79
N LYS A 17 0.02 13.99 -16.60
CA LYS A 17 -1.16 14.80 -16.34
C LYS A 17 -1.96 14.28 -15.13
N VAL A 18 -2.09 12.96 -14.98
CA VAL A 18 -2.74 12.30 -13.82
C VAL A 18 -1.98 12.59 -12.53
N MET A 19 -0.65 12.49 -12.57
CA MET A 19 0.20 12.79 -11.42
C MET A 19 0.10 14.27 -11.00
N THR A 20 -0.09 15.19 -11.95
CA THR A 20 -0.31 16.60 -11.60
C THR A 20 -1.69 16.91 -11.01
N VAL A 21 -2.70 16.09 -11.28
CA VAL A 21 -4.04 16.23 -10.68
C VAL A 21 -4.07 15.67 -9.26
N HIS A 22 -3.43 14.52 -9.02
CA HIS A 22 -3.44 13.83 -7.72
C HIS A 22 -2.24 14.17 -6.82
N LYS A 23 -1.61 15.33 -7.00
CA LYS A 23 -0.43 15.73 -6.20
C LYS A 23 -0.70 15.71 -4.69
N HIS A 24 -1.92 16.04 -4.28
CA HIS A 24 -2.33 16.04 -2.87
C HIS A 24 -2.31 14.62 -2.28
N ASP A 25 -2.84 13.64 -3.01
CA ASP A 25 -2.86 12.24 -2.55
C ASP A 25 -1.44 11.70 -2.34
N TRP A 26 -0.53 12.01 -3.28
CA TRP A 26 0.90 11.67 -3.14
C TRP A 26 1.59 12.39 -1.98
N LEU A 27 1.22 13.65 -1.72
CA LEU A 27 1.73 14.41 -0.57
C LEU A 27 1.25 13.78 0.74
N ILE A 28 -0.02 13.41 0.83
CA ILE A 28 -0.60 12.73 2.01
C ILE A 28 0.08 11.37 2.21
N LEU A 29 0.33 10.61 1.13
CA LEU A 29 1.02 9.33 1.20
C LEU A 29 2.45 9.52 1.73
N LEU A 30 3.19 10.52 1.23
CA LEU A 30 4.52 10.84 1.74
C LEU A 30 4.49 11.24 3.22
N LEU A 31 3.52 12.09 3.61
CA LEU A 31 3.32 12.47 5.01
C LEU A 31 3.07 11.22 5.89
N LEU A 32 2.22 10.30 5.42
CA LEU A 32 1.90 9.07 6.13
C LEU A 32 3.15 8.20 6.32
N VAL A 33 4.01 8.07 5.30
CA VAL A 33 5.29 7.35 5.40
C VAL A 33 6.17 7.96 6.49
N VAL A 34 6.27 9.30 6.52
CA VAL A 34 7.08 10.01 7.53
C VAL A 34 6.54 9.76 8.94
N ILE A 35 5.22 9.78 9.14
CA ILE A 35 4.59 9.50 10.44
C ILE A 35 4.87 8.06 10.87
N VAL A 36 4.64 7.08 10.00
CA VAL A 36 4.85 5.65 10.30
C VAL A 36 6.32 5.37 10.62
N ALA A 37 7.24 5.94 9.83
CA ALA A 37 8.68 5.81 10.10
C ALA A 37 9.05 6.46 11.44
N GLY A 38 8.53 7.66 11.72
CA GLY A 38 8.74 8.34 13.00
C GLY A 38 8.26 7.53 14.19
N LEU A 39 7.08 6.91 14.10
CA LEU A 39 6.56 6.02 15.13
C LEU A 39 7.41 4.76 15.33
N ASN A 40 7.93 4.16 14.25
CA ASN A 40 8.79 2.98 14.34
C ASN A 40 10.18 3.28 14.93
N VAL A 41 10.66 4.54 14.83
CA VAL A 41 11.93 4.98 15.43
C VAL A 41 11.78 5.24 16.93
N ILE A 42 10.59 5.59 17.40
CA ILE A 42 10.34 5.85 18.82
C ILE A 42 10.34 4.50 19.56
N GLU A 43 11.32 4.32 20.45
CA GLU A 43 11.40 3.16 21.33
C GLU A 43 10.13 3.08 22.20
N PRO A 44 9.46 1.92 22.27
CA PRO A 44 8.25 1.79 23.07
C PRO A 44 8.56 1.96 24.56
N PHE A 45 7.57 2.40 25.34
CA PHE A 45 7.72 2.50 26.79
C PHE A 45 8.06 1.12 27.41
N HIS A 46 9.29 0.98 27.89
CA HIS A 46 9.72 -0.21 28.63
C HIS A 46 9.10 -0.19 30.03
N ARG A 47 7.93 -0.82 30.17
CA ARG A 47 7.37 -1.14 31.49
C ARG A 47 8.04 -2.42 31.99
N PHE A 48 9.06 -2.26 32.82
CA PHE A 48 9.74 -3.39 33.47
C PHE A 48 8.77 -4.09 34.43
N VAL A 49 8.36 -5.29 34.09
CA VAL A 49 7.62 -6.21 34.97
C VAL A 49 8.61 -7.31 35.36
N GLY A 50 8.77 -7.58 36.65
CA GLY A 50 9.66 -8.63 37.13
C GLY A 50 9.27 -9.99 36.56
N GLU A 51 10.25 -10.80 36.14
CA GLU A 51 10.07 -12.13 35.56
C GLU A 51 9.18 -13.04 36.43
N GLU A 52 9.28 -12.85 37.74
CA GLU A 52 8.57 -13.60 38.78
C GLU A 52 7.09 -13.22 38.91
N MET A 53 6.67 -12.09 38.29
CA MET A 53 5.27 -11.66 38.26
C MET A 53 4.47 -12.23 37.08
N MET A 54 5.12 -12.91 36.13
CA MET A 54 4.48 -13.42 34.90
C MET A 54 4.37 -14.95 34.84
N THR A 55 4.79 -15.67 35.88
CA THR A 55 4.81 -17.15 35.91
C THR A 55 3.43 -17.78 35.75
N ASP A 56 2.39 -17.15 36.28
CA ASP A 56 1.02 -17.68 36.26
C ASP A 56 0.19 -17.23 35.04
N LEU A 57 0.71 -16.31 34.21
CA LEU A 57 0.00 -15.72 33.07
C LEU A 57 0.55 -16.16 31.70
N LYS A 58 1.65 -16.91 31.67
CA LYS A 58 2.36 -17.25 30.43
C LYS A 58 1.69 -18.41 29.71
N TYR A 59 0.85 -18.08 28.72
CA TYR A 59 0.34 -19.06 27.76
C TYR A 59 1.50 -19.65 26.95
N PRO A 60 1.52 -20.96 26.63
CA PRO A 60 2.61 -21.57 25.88
C PRO A 60 2.72 -20.91 24.49
N PHE A 61 3.90 -20.36 24.21
CA PHE A 61 4.23 -19.79 22.91
C PHE A 61 4.35 -20.94 21.91
N LYS A 62 3.36 -21.09 21.05
CA LYS A 62 3.37 -22.07 19.97
C LYS A 62 3.93 -21.41 18.72
N ASP A 63 4.62 -22.20 17.90
CA ASP A 63 5.07 -21.75 16.60
C ASP A 63 3.88 -21.35 15.71
N ASP A 64 4.10 -20.36 14.84
CA ASP A 64 3.06 -19.87 13.95
C ASP A 64 2.61 -20.98 12.98
N THR A 65 1.32 -21.33 13.03
CA THR A 65 0.71 -22.29 12.12
C THR A 65 0.80 -21.86 10.66
N ILE A 66 0.76 -20.54 10.41
CA ILE A 66 0.85 -19.94 9.09
C ILE A 66 2.00 -18.94 9.12
N PRO A 67 2.98 -19.07 8.23
CA PRO A 67 4.16 -18.26 8.34
C PRO A 67 3.90 -16.85 7.80
N PHE A 68 4.52 -15.85 8.42
CA PHE A 68 4.21 -14.44 8.17
C PHE A 68 4.36 -14.01 6.68
N TRP A 69 5.31 -14.58 5.95
CA TRP A 69 5.50 -14.31 4.51
C TRP A 69 4.27 -14.66 3.66
N ALA A 70 3.46 -15.64 4.07
CA ALA A 70 2.21 -15.96 3.40
C ALA A 70 1.24 -14.78 3.44
N VAL A 71 1.17 -14.07 4.57
CA VAL A 71 0.31 -12.88 4.73
C VAL A 71 0.72 -11.80 3.74
N ILE A 72 2.02 -11.53 3.60
CA ILE A 72 2.55 -10.53 2.65
C ILE A 72 2.19 -10.90 1.21
N ILE A 73 2.30 -12.18 0.84
CA ILE A 73 1.95 -12.66 -0.50
C ILE A 73 0.46 -12.43 -0.78
N TYR A 74 -0.43 -12.83 0.11
CA TYR A 74 -1.87 -12.67 -0.13
C TYR A 74 -2.33 -11.21 -0.06
N ALA A 75 -1.78 -10.42 0.86
CA ALA A 75 -2.17 -9.02 1.05
C ALA A 75 -1.69 -8.10 -0.08
N ILE A 76 -0.58 -8.43 -0.75
CA ILE A 76 0.03 -7.57 -1.78
C ILE A 76 -0.03 -8.20 -3.17
N LEU A 77 0.41 -9.44 -3.32
CA LEU A 77 0.57 -10.06 -4.65
C LEU A 77 -0.79 -10.32 -5.31
N LEU A 78 -1.75 -10.85 -4.56
CA LEU A 78 -3.09 -11.15 -5.07
C LEU A 78 -3.81 -9.90 -5.63
N PRO A 79 -3.94 -8.78 -4.90
CA PRO A 79 -4.58 -7.58 -5.45
C PRO A 79 -3.78 -6.98 -6.62
N CYS A 80 -2.44 -7.00 -6.58
CA CYS A 80 -1.60 -6.59 -7.72
C CYS A 80 -1.93 -7.36 -8.99
N VAL A 81 -2.07 -8.69 -8.92
CA VAL A 81 -2.42 -9.53 -10.07
C VAL A 81 -3.81 -9.18 -10.60
N ILE A 82 -4.79 -8.97 -9.72
CA ILE A 82 -6.16 -8.57 -10.12
C ILE A 82 -6.14 -7.23 -10.87
N PHE A 83 -5.45 -6.23 -10.33
CA PHE A 83 -5.36 -4.91 -10.95
C PHE A 83 -4.64 -4.97 -12.31
N LEU A 84 -3.59 -5.79 -12.42
CA LEU A 84 -2.88 -5.97 -13.68
C LEU A 84 -3.74 -6.65 -14.75
N LEU A 85 -4.49 -7.70 -14.38
CA LEU A 85 -5.40 -8.38 -15.30
C LEU A 85 -6.49 -7.44 -15.81
N TYR A 86 -7.06 -6.63 -14.92
CA TYR A 86 -8.05 -5.63 -15.28
C TYR A 86 -7.47 -4.54 -16.18
N TYR A 87 -6.25 -4.07 -15.88
CA TYR A 87 -5.52 -3.11 -16.71
C TYR A 87 -5.27 -3.65 -18.12
N ILE A 88 -4.84 -4.90 -18.27
CA ILE A 88 -4.59 -5.51 -19.60
C ILE A 88 -5.90 -5.60 -20.40
N SER A 89 -7.03 -5.90 -19.74
CA SER A 89 -8.34 -6.04 -20.37
C SER A 89 -8.96 -4.71 -20.81
N ARG A 90 -8.91 -3.68 -19.95
CA ARG A 90 -9.56 -2.37 -20.20
C ARG A 90 -8.62 -1.30 -20.74
N ARG A 91 -7.30 -1.47 -20.58
CA ARG A 91 -6.24 -0.50 -20.92
C ARG A 91 -6.47 0.90 -20.33
N ASP A 92 -7.12 0.97 -19.17
CA ASP A 92 -7.38 2.22 -18.47
C ASP A 92 -6.29 2.53 -17.43
N VAL A 93 -5.59 3.65 -17.62
CA VAL A 93 -4.50 4.09 -16.74
C VAL A 93 -5.04 4.74 -15.46
N TYR A 94 -6.25 5.31 -15.47
CA TYR A 94 -6.84 5.93 -14.29
C TYR A 94 -7.19 4.89 -13.23
N ASP A 95 -7.86 3.81 -13.63
CA ASP A 95 -8.19 2.70 -12.72
C ASP A 95 -6.93 2.06 -12.14
N LEU A 96 -5.87 1.88 -12.93
CA LEU A 96 -4.60 1.39 -12.41
C LEU A 96 -3.97 2.36 -11.40
N HIS A 97 -4.02 3.68 -11.67
CA HIS A 97 -3.46 4.67 -10.76
C HIS A 97 -4.18 4.67 -9.41
N HIS A 98 -5.51 4.68 -9.41
CA HIS A 98 -6.31 4.64 -8.19
C HIS A 98 -6.15 3.32 -7.44
N ALA A 99 -6.06 2.20 -8.15
CA ALA A 99 -5.80 0.90 -7.55
C ALA A 99 -4.43 0.84 -6.86
N VAL A 100 -3.38 1.41 -7.48
CA VAL A 100 -2.03 1.49 -6.89
C VAL A 100 -2.02 2.41 -5.67
N LEU A 101 -2.65 3.59 -5.76
CA LEU A 101 -2.75 4.50 -4.61
C LEU A 101 -3.47 3.83 -3.44
N GLY A 102 -4.61 3.19 -3.69
CA GLY A 102 -5.37 2.47 -2.67
C GLY A 102 -4.58 1.33 -2.04
N LEU A 103 -3.86 0.55 -2.84
CA LEU A 103 -2.99 -0.52 -2.34
C LEU A 103 -1.89 0.02 -1.42
N LEU A 104 -1.21 1.10 -1.84
CA LEU A 104 -0.15 1.71 -1.04
C LEU A 104 -0.68 2.23 0.30
N PHE A 105 -1.83 2.92 0.30
CA PHE A 105 -2.46 3.37 1.55
C PHE A 105 -2.82 2.20 2.47
N SER A 106 -3.41 1.13 1.94
CA SER A 106 -3.79 -0.04 2.74
C SER A 106 -2.58 -0.73 3.36
N VAL A 107 -1.50 -0.91 2.60
CA VAL A 107 -0.27 -1.55 3.09
C VAL A 107 0.43 -0.68 4.12
N LEU A 108 0.42 0.64 3.95
CA LEU A 108 1.13 1.54 4.86
C LEU A 108 0.43 1.71 6.22
N VAL A 109 -0.89 1.48 6.26
CA VAL A 109 -1.69 1.53 7.50
C VAL A 109 -1.66 0.19 8.26
N THR A 110 -1.42 -0.92 7.56
CA THR A 110 -1.36 -2.27 8.17
C THR A 110 -0.01 -2.51 8.82
#